data_AF-A0A4V2MQR7-F1
#
_entry.id   AF-A0A4V2MQR7-F1
#
_cell.length_a   1.000
_cell.length_b   1.000
_cell.length_c   1.000
_cell.angle_alpha   90.00
_cell.angle_beta   90.00
_cell.angle_gamma   90.00
#
_symmetry.space_group_name_H-M   'P 1'
#
loop_
_entity.id
_entity.type
_entity.pdbx_description
1 polymer ?
#
loop_
_entity_poly.entity_id
_entity_poly.type
_entity_poly.pdbx_seq_one_letter_code
_entity_poly.pdbx_strand_id
1 'polypeptide(L)' 'MVRQRVEGGTELQKNPYKKQTLAWATWLLARLAGWSGYKSHGPPGYITIKEGLDKFNQQFIVYAQVMEHKDVCKD' A
#
# COMPACT_ATOMS: atom_id res chain seq x y z
N MET A 1 -2.90 6.69 10.14
CA MET A 1 -1.43 6.54 10.18
C MET A 1 -0.87 5.59 9.10
N VAL A 2 -1.46 5.49 7.90
CA VAL A 2 -0.95 4.59 6.82
C VAL A 2 -0.08 5.34 5.80
N ARG A 3 -0.29 6.65 5.63
CA ARG A 3 0.34 7.45 4.57
C ARG A 3 1.86 7.64 4.73
N GLN A 4 2.41 7.49 5.95
CA GLN A 4 3.84 7.72 6.23
C GLN A 4 4.73 6.47 6.08
N ARG A 5 4.22 5.28 5.75
CA ARG A 5 5.03 4.04 5.75
C ARG A 5 5.35 3.45 4.37
N VAL A 6 4.62 3.80 3.32
CA VAL A 6 4.81 3.18 1.99
C VAL A 6 5.89 3.86 1.16
N GLU A 7 6.00 5.19 1.22
CA GLU A 7 7.13 5.91 0.62
C GLU A 7 8.30 5.93 1.61
N GLY A 8 9.51 5.68 1.12
CA GLY A 8 10.72 5.82 1.94
C GLY A 8 11.11 7.29 2.11
N GLY A 9 12.08 7.54 3.00
CA GLY A 9 12.56 8.90 3.27
C GLY A 9 13.44 9.50 2.16
N THR A 10 13.80 8.71 1.15
CA THR A 10 14.68 9.12 0.05
C THR A 10 13.91 9.26 -1.26
N GLU A 11 14.35 10.17 -2.14
CA GLU A 11 13.73 10.33 -3.49
C GLU A 11 13.71 9.02 -4.28
N LEU A 12 14.73 8.18 -4.11
CA LEU A 12 14.83 6.87 -4.78
C LEU A 12 13.79 5.86 -4.31
N GLN A 13 13.21 6.07 -3.11
CA GLN A 13 12.18 5.21 -2.53
C GLN A 13 10.76 5.80 -2.67
N LYS A 14 10.60 6.83 -3.51
CA LYS A 14 9.28 7.33 -3.91
C LYS A 14 8.74 6.53 -5.08
N ASN A 15 7.41 6.50 -5.19
CA ASN A 15 6.74 5.82 -6.29
C ASN A 15 6.99 6.58 -7.61
N PRO A 16 7.67 5.98 -8.61
CA PRO A 16 7.96 6.66 -9.87
C PRO A 16 6.78 6.67 -10.84
N TYR A 17 5.70 5.95 -10.54
CA TYR A 17 4.58 5.77 -11.46
C TYR A 17 3.51 6.84 -11.26
N LYS A 18 2.80 7.18 -12.33
CA LYS A 18 1.67 8.11 -12.27
C LYS A 18 0.56 7.53 -11.39
N LYS A 19 0.01 8.35 -10.49
CA LYS A 19 -1.12 7.96 -9.62
C LYS A 19 -2.29 7.41 -10.43
N GLN A 20 -3.10 6.55 -9.81
CA GLN A 20 -4.27 5.90 -10.42
C GLN A 20 -3.94 4.98 -11.62
N THR A 21 -2.69 4.55 -11.74
CA THR A 21 -2.30 3.49 -12.68
C THR A 21 -2.11 2.17 -11.95
N LEU A 22 -2.23 1.06 -12.67
CA LEU A 22 -1.94 -0.26 -12.11
C LEU A 22 -0.50 -0.36 -11.60
N ALA A 23 0.47 0.18 -12.35
CA ALA A 23 1.87 0.20 -11.92
C ALA A 23 2.07 0.94 -10.58
N TRP A 24 1.37 2.07 -10.40
CA TRP A 24 1.38 2.80 -9.13
C TRP A 24 0.79 2.00 -7.98
N ALA A 25 -0.34 1.31 -8.21
CA ALA A 25 -0.96 0.45 -7.21
C ALA A 25 -0.08 -0.76 -6.87
N THR A 26 0.47 -1.44 -7.88
CA THR A 26 1.38 -2.58 -7.70
C THR A 26 2.62 -2.20 -6.89
N TRP A 27 3.19 -1.02 -7.13
CA TRP A 27 4.31 -0.52 -6.34
C TRP A 27 3.93 -0.35 -4.86
N LEU A 28 2.73 0.18 -4.56
CA LEU A 28 2.26 0.31 -3.18
C LEU A 28 2.06 -1.05 -2.50
N LEU A 29 1.45 -2.01 -3.19
CA LEU A 29 1.26 -3.37 -2.66
C LEU A 29 2.61 -4.02 -2.33
N ALA A 30 3.58 -3.92 -3.23
CA ALA A 30 4.93 -4.41 -2.96
C ALA A 30 5.58 -3.76 -1.74
N ARG A 31 5.37 -2.45 -1.54
CA ARG A 31 5.87 -1.74 -0.35
C ARG A 31 5.20 -2.20 0.94
N LEU A 32 3.89 -2.49 0.92
CA LEU A 32 3.18 -3.10 2.06
C LEU A 32 3.71 -4.51 2.39
N ALA A 33 4.17 -5.24 1.39
CA ALA A 33 4.80 -6.54 1.57
C ALA A 33 6.23 -6.48 2.13
N GLY A 34 6.87 -5.31 2.15
CA GLY A 34 8.23 -5.12 2.66
C GLY A 34 9.31 -5.07 1.57
N TRP A 35 8.93 -4.97 0.29
CA TRP A 35 9.91 -4.75 -0.80
C TRP A 35 10.65 -3.43 -0.62
N SER A 36 11.96 -3.41 -0.90
CA SER A 36 12.85 -2.28 -0.60
C SER A 36 12.53 -0.98 -1.36
N GLY A 37 11.87 -1.08 -2.52
CA GLY A 37 11.55 0.07 -3.37
C GLY A 37 12.69 0.53 -4.29
N TYR A 38 13.89 -0.06 -4.17
CA TYR A 38 15.04 0.33 -4.98
C TYR A 38 14.95 -0.24 -6.40
N LYS A 39 15.07 0.64 -7.39
CA LYS A 39 15.12 0.25 -8.81
C LYS A 39 16.27 -0.72 -9.12
N SER A 40 17.39 -0.64 -8.39
CA SER A 40 18.55 -1.51 -8.53
C SER A 40 18.31 -2.95 -8.07
N HIS A 41 17.33 -3.20 -7.19
CA HIS A 41 17.06 -4.53 -6.63
C HIS A 41 16.07 -5.35 -7.48
N GLY A 42 15.72 -4.85 -8.68
CA GLY A 42 14.74 -5.47 -9.56
C GLY A 42 13.29 -5.24 -9.13
N PRO A 43 12.32 -5.53 -10.03
CA PRO A 43 10.90 -5.39 -9.72
C PRO A 43 10.46 -6.42 -8.67
N PRO A 44 9.39 -6.15 -7.92
CA PRO A 44 8.83 -7.10 -6.97
C PRO A 44 8.28 -8.34 -7.69
N GLY A 45 8.51 -9.53 -7.11
CA GLY A 45 7.94 -10.78 -7.60
C GLY A 45 6.44 -10.88 -7.34
N TYR A 46 5.78 -11.82 -8.03
CA TYR A 46 4.33 -12.03 -7.90
C TYR A 46 3.90 -12.41 -6.48
N ILE A 47 4.73 -13.17 -5.75
CA ILE A 47 4.49 -13.55 -4.35
C ILE A 47 4.43 -12.29 -3.47
N THR A 48 5.40 -11.38 -3.62
CA THR A 48 5.45 -10.11 -2.89
C THR A 48 4.23 -9.24 -3.17
N ILE A 49 3.75 -9.20 -4.42
CA ILE A 49 2.54 -8.45 -4.78
C ILE A 49 1.30 -9.08 -4.11
N LYS A 50 1.19 -10.41 -4.12
CA LYS A 50 0.10 -11.15 -3.49
C LYS A 50 0.05 -10.93 -1.98
N GLU A 51 1.20 -11.02 -1.29
CA GLU A 51 1.30 -10.71 0.15
C GLU A 51 0.91 -9.27 0.46
N GLY A 52 1.30 -8.33 -0.40
CA GLY A 52 0.92 -6.93 -0.30
C GLY A 52 -0.59 -6.71 -0.41
N LEU A 53 -1.22 -7.42 -1.35
CA LEU A 53 -2.67 -7.40 -1.56
C LEU A 53 -3.41 -7.99 -0.36
N ASP A 54 -2.95 -9.11 0.19
CA ASP A 54 -3.55 -9.73 1.37
C ASP A 54 -3.52 -8.78 2.57
N LYS A 55 -2.37 -8.15 2.84
CA LYS A 55 -2.21 -7.13 3.90
C LYS A 55 -3.11 -5.92 3.65
N PHE A 56 -3.21 -5.46 2.41
CA PHE A 56 -4.12 -4.37 2.04
C PHE A 56 -5.58 -4.72 2.34
N ASN A 57 -6.03 -5.89 1.90
CA ASN A 57 -7.41 -6.36 2.09
C ASN A 57 -7.77 -6.47 3.57
N GLN A 58 -6.88 -7.03 4.40
CA GLN A 58 -7.07 -7.10 5.85
C GLN A 58 -7.30 -5.70 6.45
N GLN A 59 -6.47 -4.73 6.08
CA GLN A 59 -6.59 -3.36 6.58
C GLN A 59 -7.85 -2.66 6.04
N PHE A 60 -8.23 -2.94 4.79
CA PHE A 60 -9.40 -2.37 4.14
C PHE A 60 -10.70 -2.86 4.77
N ILE A 61 -10.81 -4.15 5.11
CA ILE A 61 -11.97 -4.71 5.81
C ILE A 61 -12.22 -3.97 7.13
N VAL A 62 -11.18 -3.83 7.95
CA VAL A 62 -11.29 -3.10 9.23
C VAL A 62 -11.68 -1.64 9.00
N TYR A 63 -11.09 -0.98 8.00
CA TYR A 63 -11.44 0.39 7.66
C TYR A 63 -12.91 0.52 7.26
N ALA A 64 -13.42 -0.37 6.40
CA ALA A 64 -14.81 -0.37 5.96
C ALA A 64 -15.77 -0.56 7.15
N GLN A 65 -15.50 -1.54 8.02
CA GLN A 65 -16.30 -1.78 9.22
C GLN A 65 -16.32 -0.57 10.16
N VAL A 66 -15.18 0.07 10.40
CA VAL A 66 -15.11 1.27 11.25
C VAL A 66 -15.89 2.43 10.64
N MET A 67 -15.86 2.57 9.31
CA MET A 67 -16.61 3.61 8.62
C MET A 67 -18.13 3.39 8.72
N GLU A 68 -18.60 2.14 8.65
CA GLU A 68 -20.02 1.81 8.87
C GLU A 68 -20.48 2.12 10.31
N HIS A 69 -19.63 1.87 11.31
CA HIS A 69 -19.97 2.12 12.71
C HIS A 69 -19.80 3.59 13.16
N LYS A 70 -19.02 4.41 12.45
CA LYS A 70 -18.88 5.83 12.78
C LYS A 70 -20.13 6.66 12.51
N ASP A 71 -21.02 6.19 11.64
CA ASP A 71 -22.31 6.83 11.38
C ASP A 71 -23.35 6.56 12.48
N VAL A 72 -23.04 5.68 13.46
CA VAL A 72 -23.94 5.32 14.57
C VAL A 72 -23.86 6.31 15.74
N CYS A 73 -22.75 7.02 15.92
CA CYS A 73 -22.62 8.06 16.96
C CYS A 73 -22.75 9.46 16.33
N LYS A 74 -23.96 9.81 15.90
CA LYS A 74 -24.41 11.20 15.74
C LYS A 74 -25.37 11.50 16.89
N ASP A 75 -24.81 11.91 18.03
CA ASP A 75 -25.50 12.61 19.12
C ASP A 75 -24.58 13.72 19.63
#